data_AF-A0A1F9ZCR7-F1
#
_entry.id   AF-A0A1F9ZCR7-F1
#
_cell.length_a   1.000
_cell.length_b   1.000
_cell.length_c   1.000
_cell.angle_alpha   90.00
_cell.angle_beta   90.00
_cell.angle_gamma   90.00
#
_symmetry.space_group_name_H-M   'P 1'
#
loop_
_entity.id
_entity.type
_entity.pdbx_description
1 polymer ?
#
loop_
_entity_poly.entity_id
_entity_poly.type
_entity_poly.pdbx_seq_one_letter_code
_entity_poly.pdbx_strand_id
1 'polypeptide(L)'
;MGRSDAGDARPRDSARYGRRASRYLANAKKMLLEREVDKAAELVWGAFALLVKSSAARRRVALRGHAALRAFANEMAADLAERYGADVGGRFIDDFGVAEHLHSGFYEGEINPVAVARLAQRQELWRQRIRRLLAR
;
A
#
# COMPACT_ATOMS: atom_id res chain seq x y z
N MET A 1 25.47 7.39 24.34
CA MET A 1 24.12 7.16 23.78
C MET A 1 24.04 7.78 22.38
N GLY A 2 24.14 6.96 21.33
CA GLY A 2 23.97 7.43 19.95
C GLY A 2 22.49 7.69 19.67
N ARG A 3 22.16 8.91 19.24
CA ARG A 3 20.86 9.18 18.63
C ARG A 3 20.86 8.47 17.27
N SER A 4 20.00 7.47 17.11
CA SER A 4 19.79 6.83 15.82
C SER A 4 19.33 7.89 14.81
N ASP A 5 20.08 8.09 13.72
CA ASP A 5 19.72 8.87 12.54
C ASP A 5 18.58 8.20 11.74
N ALA A 6 17.45 7.98 12.42
CA ALA A 6 16.18 7.74 11.76
C ALA A 6 15.68 9.09 11.24
N GLY A 7 16.23 9.56 10.11
CA GLY A 7 15.78 10.80 9.50
C GLY A 7 14.25 10.82 9.33
N ASP A 8 13.62 11.89 9.81
CA ASP A 8 12.17 12.06 9.76
C ASP A 8 11.65 12.06 8.32
N ALA A 9 10.53 11.35 8.09
CA ALA A 9 9.82 11.47 6.83
C ALA A 9 9.26 12.88 6.71
N ARG A 10 9.58 13.57 5.62
CA ARG A 10 9.15 14.95 5.43
C ARG A 10 7.71 14.95 4.92
N PRO A 11 6.84 15.88 5.32
CA PRO A 11 5.47 15.96 4.78
C PRO A 11 5.39 15.99 3.25
N ARG A 12 6.37 16.61 2.58
CA ARG A 12 6.51 16.61 1.10
C ARG A 12 6.70 15.22 0.49
N ASP A 13 7.19 14.25 1.27
CA ASP A 13 7.36 12.88 0.85
C ASP A 13 6.00 12.20 0.64
N SER A 14 4.97 12.59 1.40
CA SER A 14 3.60 12.08 1.24
C SER A 14 3.08 12.30 -0.18
N ALA A 15 3.12 13.54 -0.67
CA ALA A 15 2.65 13.86 -2.01
C ALA A 15 3.47 13.14 -3.10
N ARG A 16 4.79 12.97 -2.90
CA ARG A 16 5.64 12.20 -3.82
C ARG A 16 5.24 10.74 -3.85
N TYR A 17 5.03 10.11 -2.69
CA TYR A 17 4.61 8.71 -2.58
C TYR A 17 3.23 8.51 -3.19
N GLY A 18 2.27 9.41 -2.91
CA GLY A 18 0.94 9.38 -3.51
C GLY A 18 0.97 9.43 -5.04
N ARG A 19 1.72 10.36 -5.64
CA ARG A 19 1.86 10.42 -7.11
C ARG A 19 2.50 9.16 -7.68
N ARG A 20 3.52 8.62 -7.01
CA ARG A 20 4.19 7.39 -7.45
C ARG A 20 3.24 6.18 -7.35
N ALA A 21 2.42 6.09 -6.31
CA ALA A 21 1.41 5.05 -6.15
C ALA A 21 0.38 5.08 -7.30
N SER A 22 -0.10 6.28 -7.67
CA SER A 22 -1.01 6.43 -8.82
C SER A 22 -0.38 5.98 -10.14
N ARG A 23 0.89 6.34 -10.38
CA ARG A 23 1.63 5.90 -11.57
C ARG A 23 1.82 4.38 -11.60
N TYR A 24 2.14 3.77 -10.46
CA TYR A 24 2.29 2.32 -10.37
C TYR A 24 0.98 1.61 -10.69
N LEU A 25 -0.15 2.13 -10.18
CA LEU A 25 -1.46 1.58 -10.45
C LEU A 25 -1.86 1.69 -11.94
N ALA A 26 -1.56 2.82 -12.58
CA ALA A 26 -1.79 3.00 -14.01
C ALA A 26 -0.97 2.02 -14.84
N ASN A 27 0.31 1.86 -14.50
CA ASN A 27 1.19 0.90 -15.16
C ASN A 27 0.73 -0.54 -14.91
N ALA A 28 0.32 -0.90 -13.69
CA ALA A 28 -0.17 -2.24 -13.37
C ALA A 28 -1.38 -2.63 -14.23
N LYS A 29 -2.32 -1.69 -14.42
CA LYS A 29 -3.47 -1.89 -15.30
C LYS A 29 -3.05 -2.11 -16.76
N LYS A 30 -2.04 -1.39 -17.24
CA LYS A 30 -1.45 -1.60 -18.58
C LYS A 30 -0.83 -3.00 -18.69
N MET A 31 -0.01 -3.40 -17.72
CA MET A 31 0.64 -4.72 -17.71
C MET A 31 -0.40 -5.86 -17.70
N LEU A 32 -1.52 -5.71 -16.98
CA LEU A 32 -2.64 -6.67 -17.02
C LEU A 32 -3.26 -6.82 -18.40
N LEU A 33 -3.42 -5.73 -19.16
CA LEU A 33 -3.93 -5.77 -20.54
C LEU A 33 -2.94 -6.47 -21.48
N GLU A 34 -1.65 -6.30 -21.23
CA GLU A 34 -0.55 -6.92 -21.97
C GLU A 34 -0.27 -8.37 -21.51
N ARG A 35 -1.07 -8.92 -20.58
CA ARG A 35 -0.91 -10.24 -19.96
C ARG A 35 0.42 -10.42 -19.22
N GLU A 36 1.10 -9.33 -18.86
CA GLU A 36 2.30 -9.34 -18.05
C GLU A 36 1.95 -9.36 -16.55
N VAL A 37 1.38 -10.48 -16.09
CA VAL A 37 0.77 -10.59 -14.75
C VAL A 37 1.77 -10.36 -13.61
N ASP A 38 2.99 -10.89 -13.73
CA ASP A 38 4.01 -10.75 -12.70
C ASP A 38 4.43 -9.29 -12.50
N LYS A 39 4.65 -8.57 -13.60
CA LYS A 39 4.96 -7.14 -13.57
C LYS A 39 3.79 -6.34 -13.02
N ALA A 40 2.55 -6.72 -13.34
CA ALA A 40 1.38 -6.08 -12.77
C ALA A 40 1.31 -6.29 -11.25
N ALA A 41 1.61 -7.50 -10.76
CA ALA A 41 1.61 -7.84 -9.35
C ALA A 41 2.62 -7.00 -8.54
N GLU A 42 3.85 -6.89 -9.05
CA GLU A 42 4.90 -6.03 -8.46
C GLU A 42 4.47 -4.57 -8.36
N LEU A 43 3.82 -4.05 -9.40
CA LEU A 43 3.34 -2.67 -9.43
C LEU A 43 2.15 -2.47 -8.48
N VAL A 44 1.24 -3.44 -8.35
CA VAL A 44 0.14 -3.41 -7.38
C VAL A 44 0.68 -3.38 -5.96
N TRP A 45 1.62 -4.27 -5.62
CA TRP A 45 2.30 -4.25 -4.33
C TRP A 45 2.93 -2.89 -4.06
N GLY A 46 3.75 -2.40 -5.00
CA GLY A 46 4.42 -1.11 -4.85
C GLY A 46 3.43 0.04 -4.64
N ALA A 47 2.25 0.00 -5.26
CA ALA A 47 1.19 0.99 -5.05
C ALA A 47 0.59 0.93 -3.64
N PHE A 48 0.39 -0.26 -3.06
CA PHE A 48 -0.02 -0.41 -1.66
C PHE A 48 1.06 0.07 -0.69
N ALA A 49 2.32 -0.36 -0.88
CA ALA A 49 3.44 0.06 -0.04
C ALA A 49 3.64 1.59 -0.08
N LEU A 50 3.47 2.23 -1.25
CA LEU A 50 3.55 3.67 -1.39
C LEU A 50 2.35 4.41 -0.76
N LEU A 51 1.16 3.81 -0.76
CA LEU A 51 0.01 4.36 -0.05
C LEU A 51 0.24 4.38 1.48
N VAL A 52 0.82 3.30 2.02
CA VAL A 52 1.22 3.21 3.43
C VAL A 52 2.33 4.23 3.74
N LYS A 53 3.40 4.29 2.94
CA LYS A 53 4.46 5.31 3.08
C LYS A 53 3.94 6.74 2.97
N SER A 54 2.99 6.99 2.08
CA SER A 54 2.34 8.29 1.94
C SER A 54 1.61 8.70 3.22
N SER A 55 0.90 7.76 3.83
CA SER A 55 0.16 7.95 5.08
C SER A 55 1.10 8.18 6.26
N ALA A 56 2.15 7.37 6.38
CA ALA A 56 3.19 7.52 7.39
C ALA A 56 3.91 8.87 7.29
N ALA A 57 4.25 9.32 6.07
CA ALA A 57 4.86 10.62 5.85
C ALA A 57 3.95 11.80 6.26
N ARG A 58 2.61 11.65 6.18
CA ARG A 58 1.69 12.67 6.74
C ARG A 58 1.76 12.74 8.26
N ARG A 59 2.05 11.61 8.91
CA ARG A 59 2.30 11.51 10.36
C ARG A 59 3.76 11.73 10.74
N ARG A 60 4.62 12.14 9.80
CA ARG A 60 6.07 12.33 9.98
C ARG A 60 6.81 11.05 10.41
N VAL A 61 6.24 9.88 10.14
CA VAL A 61 6.85 8.57 10.44
C VAL A 61 7.62 8.06 9.22
N ALA A 62 8.91 7.75 9.40
CA ALA A 62 9.74 7.13 8.37
C ALA A 62 9.68 5.60 8.46
N LEU A 63 9.21 4.95 7.38
CA LEU A 63 9.14 3.48 7.30
C LEU A 63 10.34 2.92 6.54
N ARG A 64 11.06 1.98 7.16
CA ARG A 64 12.20 1.27 6.55
C ARG A 64 11.95 -0.24 6.58
N GLY A 65 11.99 -0.88 5.41
CA GLY A 65 11.78 -2.32 5.26
C GLY A 65 10.31 -2.76 5.30
N HIS A 66 10.07 -4.05 5.02
CA HIS A 66 8.73 -4.65 4.96
C HIS A 66 8.08 -4.77 6.34
N ALA A 67 8.85 -5.09 7.40
CA ALA A 67 8.32 -5.17 8.75
C ALA A 67 7.69 -3.85 9.24
N ALA A 68 8.38 -2.71 9.02
CA ALA A 68 7.85 -1.40 9.38
C ALA A 68 6.62 -1.01 8.54
N LEU A 69 6.60 -1.38 7.25
CA LEU A 69 5.43 -1.21 6.39
C LEU A 69 4.21 -1.95 6.93
N ARG A 70 4.38 -3.22 7.30
CA ARG A 70 3.30 -4.06 7.83
C ARG A 70 2.80 -3.55 9.19
N ALA A 71 3.71 -3.17 10.08
CA ALA A 71 3.35 -2.59 11.37
C ALA A 71 2.49 -1.32 11.20
N PHE A 72 2.91 -0.40 10.33
CA PHE A 72 2.13 0.81 10.07
C PHE A 72 0.82 0.53 9.33
N ALA A 73 0.76 -0.50 8.48
CA ALA A 73 -0.48 -0.93 7.85
C ALA A 73 -1.50 -1.43 8.88
N ASN A 74 -1.06 -2.14 9.94
CA ASN A 74 -1.94 -2.52 11.06
C ASN A 74 -2.48 -1.31 11.81
N GLU A 75 -1.64 -0.31 12.10
CA GLU A 75 -2.09 0.95 12.70
C GLU A 75 -3.15 1.65 11.82
N MET A 76 -2.89 1.74 10.52
CA MET A 76 -3.87 2.29 9.57
C MET A 76 -5.16 1.49 9.52
N ALA A 77 -5.10 0.16 9.63
CA ALA A 77 -6.27 -0.70 9.69
C ALA A 77 -7.12 -0.40 10.93
N ALA A 78 -6.48 -0.17 12.09
CA ALA A 78 -7.16 0.24 13.30
C ALA A 78 -7.84 1.62 13.14
N ASP A 79 -7.15 2.60 12.55
CA ASP A 79 -7.75 3.92 12.29
C ASP A 79 -8.94 3.84 11.32
N LEU A 80 -8.84 2.98 10.30
CA LEU A 80 -9.93 2.72 9.36
C LEU A 80 -11.10 2.01 10.05
N ALA A 81 -10.82 1.08 10.97
CA ALA A 81 -11.83 0.40 11.78
C ALA A 81 -12.57 1.38 12.69
N GLU A 82 -11.85 2.26 13.37
CA GLU A 82 -12.43 3.29 14.23
C GLU A 82 -13.34 4.23 13.42
N ARG A 83 -12.90 4.66 12.23
CA ARG A 83 -13.63 5.64 11.43
C ARG A 83 -14.79 5.05 10.61
N TYR A 84 -14.64 3.83 10.11
CA TYR A 84 -15.53 3.25 9.10
C TYR A 84 -16.10 1.87 9.48
N GLY A 85 -15.76 1.34 10.67
CA GLY A 85 -16.20 0.04 11.18
C GLY A 85 -15.16 -1.06 11.02
N ALA A 86 -15.17 -2.04 11.94
CA ALA A 86 -14.18 -3.12 12.04
C ALA A 86 -13.96 -3.87 10.71
N ASP A 87 -15.04 -4.18 9.98
CA ASP A 87 -14.96 -4.86 8.68
C ASP A 87 -14.13 -4.07 7.64
N VAL A 88 -14.13 -2.73 7.72
CA VAL A 88 -13.35 -1.89 6.82
C VAL A 88 -11.87 -1.97 7.17
N GLY A 89 -11.52 -1.94 8.45
CA GLY A 89 -10.14 -2.17 8.89
C GLY A 89 -9.63 -3.57 8.51
N GLY A 90 -10.43 -4.60 8.78
CA GLY A 90 -10.12 -5.99 8.41
C GLY A 90 -9.85 -6.16 6.92
N ARG A 91 -10.76 -5.67 6.06
CA ARG A 91 -10.57 -5.75 4.61
C ARG A 91 -9.32 -4.99 4.11
N PHE A 92 -8.94 -3.89 4.77
CA PHE A 92 -7.72 -3.17 4.37
C PHE A 92 -6.47 -4.00 4.66
N ILE A 93 -6.38 -4.59 5.85
CA ILE A 93 -5.21 -5.37 6.22
C ILE A 93 -5.13 -6.68 5.42
N ASP A 94 -6.27 -7.31 5.12
CA ASP A 94 -6.34 -8.47 4.23
C ASP A 94 -5.84 -8.13 2.82
N ASP A 95 -6.35 -7.04 2.22
CA ASP A 95 -5.91 -6.59 0.90
C ASP A 95 -4.41 -6.25 0.88
N PHE A 96 -3.89 -5.62 1.95
CA PHE A 96 -2.46 -5.33 2.09
C PHE A 96 -1.63 -6.62 2.19
N GLY A 97 -2.07 -7.60 2.98
CA GLY A 97 -1.40 -8.89 3.14
C GLY A 97 -1.34 -9.67 1.82
N VAL A 98 -2.43 -9.71 1.06
CA VAL A 98 -2.43 -10.33 -0.28
C VAL A 98 -1.51 -9.57 -1.23
N ALA A 99 -1.49 -8.23 -1.20
CA ALA A 99 -0.58 -7.45 -2.04
C ALA A 99 0.90 -7.70 -1.69
N GLU A 100 1.22 -7.84 -0.40
CA GLU A 100 2.58 -8.19 0.04
C GLU A 100 2.98 -9.59 -0.42
N HIS A 101 2.04 -10.53 -0.35
CA HIS A 101 2.23 -11.90 -0.80
C HIS A 101 2.54 -12.00 -2.31
N LEU A 102 1.84 -11.21 -3.12
CA LEU A 102 2.08 -11.09 -4.56
C LEU A 102 3.52 -10.69 -4.90
N HIS A 103 4.16 -9.87 -4.07
CA HIS A 103 5.54 -9.41 -4.25
C HIS A 103 6.59 -10.40 -3.78
N SER A 104 6.29 -11.18 -2.73
CA SER A 104 7.23 -12.18 -2.24
C SER A 104 7.46 -13.36 -3.20
N GLY A 105 6.78 -13.36 -4.36
CA GLY A 105 6.94 -14.37 -5.41
C GLY A 105 6.49 -15.73 -4.89
N PHE A 106 5.27 -16.13 -5.22
CA PHE A 106 4.76 -17.40 -4.72
C PHE A 106 5.61 -18.54 -5.30
N TYR A 107 6.43 -19.14 -4.44
CA TYR A 107 7.29 -20.29 -4.70
C TYR A 107 6.53 -21.55 -5.17
N GLU A 108 5.20 -21.48 -5.35
CA GLU A 108 4.34 -22.65 -5.56
C GLU A 108 3.32 -22.53 -6.72
N GLY A 109 3.27 -21.42 -7.49
CA GLY A 109 2.34 -21.36 -8.64
C GLY A 109 2.09 -19.97 -9.24
N GLU A 110 1.56 -19.98 -10.47
CA GLU A 110 1.24 -18.81 -11.30
C GLU A 110 0.46 -17.74 -10.52
N ILE A 111 0.90 -16.48 -10.60
CA ILE A 111 0.20 -15.36 -9.97
C ILE A 111 -1.21 -15.26 -10.56
N ASN A 112 -2.23 -15.33 -9.70
CA ASN A 112 -3.62 -15.25 -10.15
C ASN A 112 -3.95 -13.84 -10.69
N PRO A 113 -4.20 -13.66 -12.00
CA PRO A 113 -4.46 -12.35 -12.60
C PRO A 113 -5.74 -11.70 -12.08
N VAL A 114 -6.73 -12.49 -11.65
CA VAL A 114 -7.97 -11.99 -11.06
C VAL A 114 -7.68 -11.32 -9.72
N ALA A 115 -6.79 -11.89 -8.90
CA ALA A 115 -6.39 -11.30 -7.62
C ALA A 115 -5.64 -9.98 -7.83
N VAL A 116 -4.72 -9.92 -8.80
CA VAL A 116 -3.99 -8.71 -9.16
C VAL A 116 -4.94 -7.60 -9.64
N ALA A 117 -5.88 -7.94 -10.53
CA ALA A 117 -6.87 -6.98 -11.03
C ALA A 117 -7.80 -6.48 -9.91
N ARG A 118 -8.26 -7.37 -9.03
CA ARG A 118 -9.10 -7.01 -7.87
C ARG A 118 -8.35 -6.05 -6.95
N LEU A 119 -7.10 -6.34 -6.62
CA LEU A 119 -6.29 -5.48 -5.75
C LEU A 119 -5.99 -4.13 -6.40
N ALA A 120 -5.76 -4.08 -7.71
CA ALA A 120 -5.60 -2.81 -8.42
C ALA A 120 -6.85 -1.91 -8.31
N GLN A 121 -8.05 -2.50 -8.29
CA GLN A 121 -9.29 -1.76 -8.06
C GLN A 121 -9.45 -1.35 -6.59
N ARG A 122 -9.17 -2.27 -5.65
CA ARG A 122 -9.24 -2.02 -4.20
C ARG A 122 -8.28 -0.91 -3.77
N GLN A 123 -7.08 -0.84 -4.34
CA GLN A 123 -6.09 0.20 -4.03
C GLN A 123 -6.64 1.61 -4.26
N GLU A 124 -7.42 1.80 -5.34
CA GLU A 124 -8.07 3.08 -5.65
C GLU A 124 -9.05 3.48 -4.55
N LEU A 125 -9.88 2.53 -4.11
CA LEU A 125 -10.86 2.73 -3.03
C LEU A 125 -10.15 3.06 -1.72
N TRP A 126 -9.08 2.33 -1.39
CA TRP A 126 -8.27 2.58 -0.20
C TRP A 126 -7.65 3.96 -0.22
N ARG A 127 -7.08 4.38 -1.35
CA ARG A 127 -6.56 5.74 -1.51
C ARG A 127 -7.61 6.80 -1.20
N GLN A 128 -8.84 6.64 -1.69
CA GLN A 128 -9.93 7.58 -1.41
C GLN A 128 -10.32 7.62 0.07
N ARG A 129 -10.50 6.45 0.70
CA ARG A 129 -10.85 6.34 2.12
C ARG A 129 -9.75 6.89 3.03
N ILE A 130 -8.49 6.52 2.77
CA ILE A 130 -7.34 6.99 3.53
C ILE A 130 -7.12 8.51 3.34
N ARG A 131 -7.35 9.05 2.14
CA ARG A 131 -7.30 10.51 1.95
C ARG A 131 -8.32 11.22 2.84
N ARG A 132 -9.54 10.69 2.95
CA ARG A 132 -10.57 11.22 3.86
C ARG A 132 -10.17 11.03 5.32
N LEU A 133 -9.64 9.85 5.67
CA LEU A 133 -9.11 9.54 7.00
C LEU A 133 -8.14 10.61 7.49
N LEU A 134 -7.19 10.99 6.63
CA LEU A 134 -6.07 11.88 6.95
C LEU A 134 -6.36 13.38 6.71
N ALA A 135 -7.53 13.76 6.19
CA ALA A 135 -7.89 15.17 5.93
C ALA A 135 -8.31 15.94 7.20
N ARG A 136 -7.98 15.42 8.39
CA ARG A 136 -8.17 16.09 9.68
C ARG A 136 -6.94 16.90 10.02
#